data_AF-A0A932TKG2-F1
#
_entry.id   AF-A0A932TKG2-F1
#
_cell.length_a   1.000
_cell.length_b   1.000
_cell.length_c   1.000
_cell.angle_alpha   90.00
_cell.angle_beta   90.00
_cell.angle_gamma   90.00
#
_symmetry.space_group_name_H-M   'P 1'
#
loop_
_entity.id
_entity.type
_entity.pdbx_description
1 polymer ?
#
loop_
_entity_poly.entity_id
_entity_poly.type
_entity_poly.pdbx_seq_one_letter_code
_entity_poly.pdbx_strand_id
1 'polypeptide(L)'
;MSALIGTEEPVWKRFLTPWKIAAVLLAVFLISQAYLTRRDRVMVSALDSPPAFATPELKLEFSKNIPYDPLSFVGRGARAGFWTWTPQGLELTPEGSKYFRMDGDRMVSQAAAGRRRFSRLRERTTHGENQQIVFFYQWEEITPATAALLFPPPKLGEEYLASAVLVPSGDAWQVSSLETRDFDEPLAHLQSIASGVLQ
;
A
#
# COMPACT_ATOMS: atom_id res chain seq x y z
N MET A 1 65.15 53.79 21.22
CA MET A 1 64.86 53.27 19.87
C MET A 1 63.86 52.14 20.02
N SER A 2 62.61 52.40 19.62
CA SER A 2 61.45 51.53 19.88
C SER A 2 61.41 50.35 18.91
N ALA A 3 61.17 49.15 19.45
CA ALA A 3 60.88 47.96 18.67
C ALA A 3 59.42 47.99 18.18
N LEU A 4 59.21 47.86 16.87
CA LEU A 4 57.89 47.70 16.25
C LEU A 4 57.46 46.23 16.39
N ILE A 5 56.51 45.98 17.30
CA ILE A 5 55.82 44.70 17.43
C ILE A 5 54.82 44.61 16.29
N GLY A 6 55.16 43.82 15.25
CA GLY A 6 54.22 43.46 14.20
C GLY A 6 53.14 42.54 14.77
N THR A 7 51.91 43.04 14.87
CA THR A 7 50.74 42.22 15.16
C THR A 7 50.39 41.42 13.91
N GLU A 8 50.92 40.20 13.81
CA GLU A 8 50.45 39.23 12.81
C GLU A 8 48.99 38.87 13.13
N GLU A 9 48.06 39.28 12.27
CA GLU A 9 46.68 38.85 12.38
C GLU A 9 46.60 37.33 12.15
N PRO A 10 45.89 36.57 13.03
CA PRO A 10 45.82 35.13 12.92
C PRO A 10 45.10 34.71 11.62
N VAL A 11 45.79 33.88 10.82
CA VAL A 11 45.39 33.37 9.49
C VAL A 11 43.96 32.81 9.44
N TRP A 12 43.42 32.33 10.56
CA TRP A 12 42.05 31.85 10.72
C TRP A 12 40.97 32.88 10.35
N LYS A 13 41.23 34.18 10.53
CA LYS A 13 40.28 35.25 10.15
C LYS A 13 40.08 35.38 8.62
N ARG A 14 41.04 34.92 7.79
CA ARG A 14 40.89 34.90 6.31
C ARG A 14 40.01 33.75 5.80
N PHE A 15 39.72 32.76 6.64
CA PHE A 15 38.88 31.61 6.28
C PHE A 15 37.43 31.73 6.76
N LEU A 16 37.14 32.66 7.66
CA LEU A 16 35.82 32.89 8.27
C LEU A 16 35.14 34.14 7.70
N THR A 17 35.13 34.31 6.37
CA THR A 17 34.21 35.28 5.78
C THR A 17 32.78 34.74 5.88
N PRO A 18 31.77 35.58 6.22
CA PRO A 18 30.38 35.15 6.37
C PRO A 18 29.86 34.33 5.17
N TRP A 19 30.35 34.65 3.96
CA TRP A 19 30.05 33.92 2.73
C TRP A 19 30.59 32.49 2.68
N LYS A 20 31.80 32.23 3.20
CA LYS A 20 32.35 30.87 3.27
C LYS A 20 31.56 30.02 4.27
N ILE A 21 31.18 30.61 5.41
CA ILE A 21 30.33 29.94 6.40
C ILE A 21 28.96 29.63 5.79
N ALA A 22 28.34 30.59 5.09
CA ALA A 22 27.07 30.38 4.40
C ALA A 22 27.16 29.27 3.33
N ALA A 23 28.23 29.23 2.55
CA ALA A 23 28.45 28.19 1.55
C ALA A 23 28.60 26.79 2.18
N VAL A 24 29.34 26.68 3.29
CA VAL A 24 29.48 25.42 4.04
C VAL A 24 28.14 24.98 4.63
N LEU A 25 27.38 25.88 5.24
CA LEU A 25 26.05 25.57 5.78
C LEU A 25 25.08 25.13 4.68
N LEU A 26 25.11 25.80 3.52
CA LEU A 26 24.31 25.41 2.37
C LEU A 26 24.71 24.02 1.86
N ALA A 27 26.01 23.73 1.75
CA ALA A 27 26.49 22.41 1.34
C ALA A 27 26.05 21.32 2.31
N VAL A 28 26.20 21.53 3.62
CA VAL A 28 25.73 20.58 4.65
C VAL A 28 24.22 20.40 4.58
N PHE A 29 23.46 21.49 4.40
CA PHE A 29 22.01 21.43 4.22
C PHE A 29 21.61 20.63 2.99
N LEU A 30 22.22 20.89 1.83
CA LEU A 30 21.92 20.18 0.58
C LEU A 30 22.27 18.68 0.67
N ILE A 31 23.41 18.33 1.27
CA ILE A 31 23.80 16.94 1.51
C ILE A 31 22.80 16.25 2.44
N SER A 32 22.38 16.93 3.51
CA SER A 32 21.38 16.41 4.45
C SER A 32 20.03 16.18 3.76
N GLN A 33 19.56 17.14 2.96
CA GLN A 33 18.32 17.00 2.19
C GLN A 33 18.39 15.86 1.17
N ALA A 34 19.52 15.73 0.46
CA ALA A 34 19.75 14.63 -0.49
C ALA A 34 19.77 13.26 0.21
N TYR A 35 20.35 13.18 1.40
CA TYR A 35 20.36 11.95 2.20
C TYR A 35 18.95 11.56 2.67
N LEU A 36 18.19 12.52 3.22
CA LEU A 36 16.82 12.30 3.67
C LEU A 36 15.90 11.87 2.53
N THR A 37 15.92 12.60 1.40
CA THR A 37 15.12 12.23 0.22
C THR A 37 15.48 10.87 -0.36
N ARG A 38 16.77 10.50 -0.35
CA ARG A 38 17.18 9.15 -0.78
C ARG A 38 16.66 8.07 0.16
N ARG A 39 16.76 8.29 1.48
CA ARG A 39 16.29 7.34 2.49
C ARG A 39 14.77 7.13 2.40
N ASP A 40 14.02 8.21 2.23
CA ASP A 40 12.56 8.13 2.08
C ASP A 40 12.18 7.42 0.77
N ARG A 41 12.92 7.62 -0.33
CA ARG A 41 12.71 6.87 -1.58
C ARG A 41 12.92 5.37 -1.41
N VAL A 42 13.96 4.93 -0.70
CA VAL A 42 14.23 3.50 -0.47
C VAL A 42 13.11 2.86 0.36
N MET A 43 12.58 3.57 1.35
CA MET A 43 11.43 3.09 2.14
C MET A 43 10.13 3.05 1.32
N VAL A 44 9.84 4.11 0.55
CA VAL A 44 8.66 4.14 -0.33
C VAL A 44 8.74 3.03 -1.38
N SER A 45 9.92 2.80 -1.98
CA SER A 45 10.09 1.66 -2.89
C SER A 45 9.86 0.32 -2.22
N ALA A 46 10.22 0.17 -0.94
CA ALA A 46 9.95 -1.05 -0.18
C ALA A 46 8.44 -1.25 0.11
N LEU A 47 7.66 -0.18 0.15
CA LEU A 47 6.19 -0.24 0.31
C LEU A 47 5.47 -0.47 -1.02
N ASP A 48 5.93 0.14 -2.11
CA ASP A 48 5.29 0.02 -3.43
C ASP A 48 5.66 -1.27 -4.18
N SER A 49 6.77 -1.92 -3.85
CA SER A 49 7.23 -3.13 -4.57
C SER A 49 6.48 -4.43 -4.22
N PRO A 50 6.08 -4.68 -2.96
CA PRO A 50 5.44 -5.95 -2.60
C PRO A 50 4.06 -6.14 -3.27
N PRO A 51 3.81 -7.29 -3.91
CA PRO A 51 2.52 -7.58 -4.54
C PRO A 51 1.33 -7.46 -3.57
N ALA A 52 1.54 -7.82 -2.30
CA ALA A 52 0.52 -7.75 -1.26
C ALA A 52 -0.03 -6.33 -1.04
N PHE A 53 0.78 -5.29 -1.29
CA PHE A 53 0.32 -3.91 -1.25
C PHE A 53 -0.11 -3.41 -2.63
N ALA A 54 0.76 -3.51 -3.64
CA ALA A 54 0.54 -2.87 -4.93
C ALA A 54 -0.64 -3.48 -5.69
N THR A 55 -0.79 -4.80 -5.63
CA THR A 55 -1.81 -5.58 -6.35
C THR A 55 -2.40 -6.65 -5.44
N PRO A 56 -3.15 -6.24 -4.39
CA PRO A 56 -3.73 -7.18 -3.42
C PRO A 56 -4.69 -8.14 -4.14
N GLU A 57 -4.79 -9.36 -3.64
CA GLU A 57 -5.67 -10.38 -4.22
C GLU A 57 -7.09 -10.30 -3.65
N LEU A 58 -8.09 -10.45 -4.52
CA LEU A 58 -9.47 -10.72 -4.15
C LEU A 58 -9.62 -12.22 -3.86
N LYS A 59 -9.11 -12.67 -2.71
CA LYS A 59 -9.20 -14.08 -2.31
C LYS A 59 -10.64 -14.41 -1.91
N LEU A 60 -11.35 -15.15 -2.76
CA LEU A 60 -12.73 -15.52 -2.50
C LEU A 60 -12.99 -16.96 -2.90
N GLU A 61 -13.69 -17.71 -2.06
CA GLU A 61 -14.11 -19.07 -2.36
C GLU A 61 -15.50 -19.33 -1.79
N PHE A 62 -16.43 -19.80 -2.61
CA PHE A 62 -17.80 -20.11 -2.22
C PHE A 62 -18.37 -21.26 -3.03
N SER A 63 -19.40 -21.92 -2.50
CA SER A 63 -20.09 -22.97 -3.25
C SER A 63 -20.94 -22.37 -4.38
N LYS A 64 -20.93 -23.02 -5.56
CA LYS A 64 -21.86 -22.68 -6.64
C LYS A 64 -23.32 -22.94 -6.27
N ASN A 65 -23.57 -23.78 -5.27
CA ASN A 65 -24.92 -24.15 -4.81
C ASN A 65 -25.45 -23.21 -3.71
N ILE A 66 -24.80 -22.07 -3.48
CA ILE A 66 -25.28 -21.07 -2.52
C ILE A 66 -26.67 -20.57 -2.92
N PRO A 67 -27.62 -20.42 -1.97
CA PRO A 67 -28.93 -19.86 -2.27
C PRO A 67 -28.81 -18.48 -2.93
N TYR A 68 -29.65 -18.24 -3.94
CA TYR A 68 -29.69 -16.93 -4.57
C TYR A 68 -30.40 -15.93 -3.68
N ASP A 69 -29.68 -14.86 -3.34
CA ASP A 69 -30.25 -13.66 -2.73
C ASP A 69 -29.83 -12.42 -3.54
N PRO A 70 -30.78 -11.64 -4.10
CA PRO A 70 -30.48 -10.44 -4.88
C PRO A 70 -29.75 -9.33 -4.12
N LEU A 71 -29.87 -9.30 -2.78
CA LEU A 71 -29.23 -8.29 -1.92
C LEU A 71 -27.81 -8.72 -1.48
N SER A 72 -27.56 -10.03 -1.38
CA SER A 72 -26.24 -10.59 -1.08
C SER A 72 -25.18 -10.31 -2.16
N PHE A 73 -23.94 -10.74 -1.88
CA PHE A 73 -22.86 -10.71 -2.86
C PHE A 73 -23.18 -11.55 -4.11
N VAL A 74 -24.01 -12.60 -3.99
CA VAL A 74 -24.46 -13.44 -5.11
C VAL A 74 -25.29 -12.61 -6.08
N GLY A 75 -26.27 -11.86 -5.56
CA GLY A 75 -27.07 -10.94 -6.37
C GLY A 75 -26.27 -9.78 -6.96
N ARG A 76 -25.28 -9.26 -6.23
CA ARG A 76 -24.37 -8.22 -6.76
C ARG A 76 -23.50 -8.73 -7.90
N GLY A 77 -22.89 -9.90 -7.75
CA GLY A 77 -22.08 -10.49 -8.82
C GLY A 77 -22.91 -10.92 -10.04
N ALA A 78 -24.16 -11.35 -9.85
CA ALA A 78 -25.07 -11.62 -10.95
C ALA A 78 -25.42 -10.34 -11.72
N ARG A 79 -25.72 -9.24 -11.02
CA ARG A 79 -25.95 -7.92 -11.64
C ARG A 79 -24.71 -7.36 -12.35
N ALA A 80 -23.52 -7.64 -11.82
CA ALA A 80 -22.26 -7.29 -12.46
C ALA A 80 -21.90 -8.23 -13.64
N GLY A 81 -22.71 -9.26 -13.88
CA GLY A 81 -22.54 -10.17 -15.01
C GLY A 81 -21.44 -11.20 -14.81
N PHE A 82 -21.00 -11.50 -13.60
CA PHE A 82 -19.97 -12.53 -13.35
C PHE A 82 -20.53 -13.95 -13.38
N TRP A 83 -21.78 -14.11 -12.98
CA TRP A 83 -22.45 -15.40 -13.00
C TRP A 83 -23.94 -15.25 -13.28
N THR A 84 -24.55 -16.31 -13.78
CA THR A 84 -25.99 -16.48 -13.87
C THR A 84 -26.46 -17.51 -12.86
N TRP A 85 -27.67 -17.34 -12.34
CA TRP A 85 -28.29 -18.34 -11.47
C TRP A 85 -29.17 -19.28 -12.30
N THR A 86 -28.93 -20.58 -12.17
CA THR A 86 -29.70 -21.65 -12.79
C THR A 86 -30.24 -22.59 -11.70
N PRO A 87 -31.22 -23.46 -12.01
CA PRO A 87 -31.69 -24.48 -11.06
C PRO A 87 -30.57 -25.41 -10.55
N GLN A 88 -29.45 -25.51 -11.27
CA GLN A 88 -28.28 -26.32 -10.93
C GLN A 88 -27.24 -25.55 -10.09
N GLY A 89 -27.47 -24.26 -9.82
CA GLY A 89 -26.58 -23.39 -9.06
C GLY A 89 -26.08 -22.19 -9.89
N LEU A 90 -25.01 -21.57 -9.43
CA LEU A 90 -24.36 -20.48 -10.12
C LEU A 90 -23.47 -20.99 -11.25
N GLU A 91 -23.55 -20.35 -12.40
CA GLU A 91 -22.72 -20.63 -13.58
C GLU A 91 -21.91 -19.39 -13.95
N LEU A 92 -20.60 -19.54 -14.16
CA LEU A 92 -19.75 -18.42 -14.56
C LEU A 92 -20.09 -17.97 -15.98
N THR A 93 -20.17 -16.66 -16.17
CA THR A 93 -20.23 -16.08 -17.51
C THR A 93 -18.83 -15.99 -18.13
N PRO A 94 -18.71 -15.67 -19.43
CA PRO A 94 -17.42 -15.34 -20.04
C PRO A 94 -16.69 -14.18 -19.33
N GLU A 95 -17.43 -13.19 -18.82
CA GLU A 95 -16.87 -12.06 -18.08
C GLU A 95 -16.43 -12.45 -16.67
N GLY A 96 -17.22 -13.26 -15.95
CA GLY A 96 -16.84 -13.79 -14.64
C GLY A 96 -15.60 -14.68 -14.70
N SER A 97 -15.43 -15.42 -15.80
CA SER A 97 -14.28 -16.32 -16.00
C SER A 97 -12.93 -15.58 -16.06
N LYS A 98 -12.92 -14.24 -16.21
CA LYS A 98 -11.70 -13.42 -16.12
C LYS A 98 -11.19 -13.25 -14.69
N TYR A 99 -12.07 -13.42 -13.70
CA TYR A 99 -11.78 -13.17 -12.29
C TYR A 99 -11.97 -14.42 -11.42
N PHE A 100 -12.80 -15.35 -11.87
CA PHE A 100 -13.19 -16.56 -11.14
C PHE A 100 -12.90 -17.79 -11.98
N ARG A 101 -12.59 -18.89 -11.29
CA ARG A 101 -12.53 -20.24 -11.88
C ARG A 101 -13.46 -21.17 -11.13
N MET A 102 -13.95 -22.19 -11.82
CA MET A 102 -14.65 -23.31 -11.19
C MET A 102 -13.63 -24.32 -10.68
N ASP A 103 -13.84 -24.80 -9.47
CA ASP A 103 -13.11 -25.90 -8.82
C ASP A 103 -14.12 -26.89 -8.26
N GLY A 104 -14.56 -27.83 -9.11
CA GLY A 104 -15.70 -28.71 -8.82
C GLY A 104 -17.00 -27.93 -8.56
N ASP A 105 -17.50 -28.00 -7.33
CA ASP A 105 -18.70 -27.30 -6.88
C ASP A 105 -18.41 -25.93 -6.23
N ARG A 106 -17.17 -25.43 -6.36
CA ARG A 106 -16.75 -24.14 -5.79
C ARG A 106 -16.37 -23.15 -6.88
N MET A 107 -16.69 -21.88 -6.65
CA MET A 107 -16.14 -20.74 -7.38
C MET A 107 -14.98 -20.17 -6.58
N VAL A 108 -13.83 -20.02 -7.23
CA VAL A 108 -12.58 -19.55 -6.60
C VAL A 108 -12.07 -18.32 -7.34
N SER A 109 -11.68 -17.29 -6.60
CA SER A 109 -10.94 -16.13 -7.10
C SER A 109 -9.65 -15.93 -6.32
N GLN A 110 -8.60 -15.63 -7.08
CA GLN A 110 -7.31 -15.10 -6.63
C GLN A 110 -6.90 -13.94 -7.56
N ALA A 111 -7.88 -13.34 -8.24
CA ALA A 111 -7.61 -12.25 -9.17
C ALA A 111 -7.13 -11.01 -8.40
N ALA A 112 -6.37 -10.14 -9.07
CA ALA A 112 -6.02 -8.86 -8.49
C ALA A 112 -7.31 -8.07 -8.16
N ALA A 113 -7.38 -7.52 -6.96
CA ALA A 113 -8.48 -6.67 -6.54
C ALA A 113 -8.40 -5.27 -7.16
N GLY A 114 -7.22 -4.88 -7.62
CA GLY A 114 -6.93 -3.61 -8.26
C GLY A 114 -5.46 -3.27 -8.14
N ARG A 115 -5.13 -1.99 -8.38
CA ARG A 115 -3.79 -1.45 -8.18
C ARG A 115 -3.85 -0.31 -7.17
N ARG A 116 -2.92 -0.33 -6.21
CA ARG A 116 -2.75 0.70 -5.19
C ARG A 116 -1.42 1.40 -5.40
N ARG A 117 -1.38 2.65 -4.95
CA ARG A 117 -0.15 3.43 -4.83
C ARG A 117 -0.02 4.02 -3.45
N PHE A 118 1.19 4.11 -2.96
CA PHE A 118 1.52 5.00 -1.85
C PHE A 118 1.15 6.45 -2.20
N SER A 119 0.50 7.16 -1.27
CA SER A 119 0.20 8.59 -1.40
C SER A 119 1.19 9.42 -0.60
N ARG A 120 1.18 9.27 0.73
CA ARG A 120 2.02 10.06 1.64
C ARG A 120 2.24 9.37 2.96
N LEU A 121 3.39 9.67 3.57
CA LEU A 121 3.74 9.22 4.91
C LEU A 121 2.92 10.01 5.94
N ARG A 122 2.33 9.32 6.92
CA ARG A 122 1.67 9.94 8.07
C ARG A 122 2.58 9.95 9.28
N GLU A 123 3.08 8.78 9.64
CA GLU A 123 3.87 8.59 10.86
C GLU A 123 4.92 7.52 10.63
N ARG A 124 6.07 7.68 11.29
CA ARG A 124 7.15 6.70 11.32
C ARG A 124 7.67 6.59 12.73
N THR A 125 7.64 5.37 13.25
CA THR A 125 8.15 5.05 14.58
C THR A 125 9.20 3.96 14.46
N THR A 126 10.37 4.21 15.04
CA THR A 126 11.47 3.24 15.07
C THR A 126 11.41 2.47 16.37
N HIS A 127 11.34 1.14 16.29
CA HIS A 127 11.36 0.23 17.43
C HIS A 127 12.52 -0.76 17.26
N GLY A 128 13.64 -0.47 17.92
CA GLY A 128 14.88 -1.23 17.71
C GLY A 128 15.36 -1.09 16.27
N GLU A 129 15.51 -2.22 15.58
CA GLU A 129 15.91 -2.26 14.16
C GLU A 129 14.71 -2.15 13.20
N ASN A 130 13.49 -2.27 13.72
CA ASN A 130 12.27 -2.26 12.90
C ASN A 130 11.72 -0.85 12.73
N GLN A 131 11.02 -0.63 11.63
CA GLN A 131 10.30 0.62 11.35
C GLN A 131 8.82 0.32 11.24
N GLN A 132 8.02 0.89 12.13
CA GLN A 132 6.58 0.94 11.96
C GLN A 132 6.22 2.22 11.19
N ILE A 133 5.43 2.06 10.14
CA ILE A 133 5.03 3.15 9.26
C ILE A 133 3.52 3.17 9.17
N VAL A 134 2.95 4.35 9.36
CA VAL A 134 1.56 4.63 9.03
C VAL A 134 1.56 5.56 7.83
N PHE A 135 0.81 5.21 6.80
CA PHE A 135 0.82 5.94 5.54
C PHE A 135 -0.56 5.95 4.89
N PHE A 136 -0.77 6.90 4.00
CA PHE A 136 -1.95 6.96 3.15
C PHE A 136 -1.65 6.32 1.81
N TYR A 137 -2.64 5.64 1.25
CA TYR A 137 -2.60 5.07 -0.09
C TYR A 137 -3.88 5.39 -0.86
N GLN A 138 -3.83 5.24 -2.18
CA GLN A 138 -4.98 5.41 -3.05
C GLN A 138 -5.09 4.22 -4.00
N TRP A 139 -6.32 3.90 -4.43
CA TRP A 139 -6.53 3.02 -5.56
C TRP A 139 -6.29 3.79 -6.86
N GLU A 140 -5.37 3.29 -7.68
CA GLU A 140 -5.18 3.74 -9.08
C GLU A 140 -6.17 3.05 -10.01
N GLU A 141 -6.40 1.75 -9.75
CA GLU A 141 -7.31 0.92 -10.52
C GLU A 141 -8.09 0.01 -9.56
N ILE A 142 -9.36 -0.23 -9.83
CA ILE A 142 -10.20 -1.16 -9.06
C ILE A 142 -10.79 -2.14 -10.07
N THR A 143 -10.65 -3.44 -9.82
CA THR A 143 -11.23 -4.43 -10.74
C THR A 143 -12.75 -4.48 -10.59
N PRO A 144 -13.51 -4.78 -11.67
CA PRO A 144 -14.96 -4.92 -11.61
C PRO A 144 -15.42 -5.86 -10.49
N ALA A 145 -14.71 -6.98 -10.27
CA ALA A 145 -15.02 -7.94 -9.23
C ALA A 145 -14.98 -7.30 -7.83
N THR A 146 -13.93 -6.55 -7.52
CA THR A 146 -13.79 -5.82 -6.25
C THR A 146 -14.87 -4.77 -6.08
N ALA A 147 -15.12 -3.97 -7.12
CA ALA A 147 -16.11 -2.89 -7.08
C ALA A 147 -17.54 -3.40 -6.85
N ALA A 148 -17.89 -4.58 -7.37
CA ALA A 148 -19.24 -5.13 -7.23
C ALA A 148 -19.42 -5.95 -5.94
N LEU A 149 -18.38 -6.67 -5.50
CA LEU A 149 -18.53 -7.67 -4.43
C LEU A 149 -18.24 -7.11 -3.04
N LEU A 150 -17.26 -6.21 -2.89
CA LEU A 150 -16.97 -5.61 -1.59
C LEU A 150 -18.06 -4.61 -1.18
N PHE A 151 -18.35 -4.58 0.12
CA PHE A 151 -19.32 -3.65 0.70
C PHE A 151 -18.79 -3.08 2.03
N PRO A 152 -18.57 -1.75 2.12
CA PRO A 152 -18.65 -0.78 1.03
C PRO A 152 -17.58 -1.03 -0.06
N PRO A 153 -17.84 -0.65 -1.32
CA PRO A 153 -16.83 -0.76 -2.37
C PRO A 153 -15.73 0.30 -2.19
N PRO A 154 -14.46 -0.03 -2.51
CA PRO A 154 -13.41 0.98 -2.57
C PRO A 154 -13.68 1.99 -3.69
N LYS A 155 -13.13 3.19 -3.56
CA LYS A 155 -13.30 4.28 -4.52
C LYS A 155 -11.96 4.78 -5.04
N LEU A 156 -11.94 5.15 -6.32
CA LEU A 156 -10.78 5.75 -6.95
C LEU A 156 -10.54 7.17 -6.41
N GLY A 157 -9.28 7.50 -6.17
CA GLY A 157 -8.86 8.83 -5.72
C GLY A 157 -9.11 9.17 -4.25
N GLU A 158 -9.87 8.35 -3.50
CA GLU A 158 -9.96 8.49 -2.04
C GLU A 158 -8.65 8.03 -1.37
N GLU A 159 -8.26 8.71 -0.29
CA GLU A 159 -7.13 8.30 0.55
C GLU A 159 -7.59 7.33 1.63
N TYR A 160 -6.88 6.21 1.74
CA TYR A 160 -7.09 5.16 2.73
C TYR A 160 -5.87 5.06 3.64
N LEU A 161 -6.06 4.54 4.85
CA LEU A 161 -4.97 4.43 5.82
C LEU A 161 -4.42 3.01 5.83
N ALA A 162 -3.09 2.89 5.75
CA ALA A 162 -2.38 1.64 5.89
C ALA A 162 -1.32 1.74 6.99
N SER A 163 -1.00 0.59 7.58
CA SER A 163 0.17 0.46 8.44
C SER A 163 1.04 -0.70 7.97
N ALA A 164 2.36 -0.53 8.06
CA ALA A 164 3.32 -1.55 7.72
C ALA A 164 4.43 -1.59 8.76
N VAL A 165 4.95 -2.80 9.03
CA VAL A 165 6.20 -2.97 9.75
C VAL A 165 7.26 -3.38 8.73
N LEU A 166 8.37 -2.64 8.72
CA LEU A 166 9.54 -2.95 7.93
C LEU A 166 10.65 -3.49 8.82
N VAL A 167 11.30 -4.53 8.32
CA VAL A 167 12.50 -5.13 8.91
C VAL A 167 13.69 -4.91 7.98
N PRO A 168 14.92 -4.75 8.53
CA PRO A 168 16.11 -4.67 7.70
C PRO A 168 16.37 -6.02 7.02
N SER A 169 16.67 -5.98 5.73
CA SER A 169 17.05 -7.15 4.93
C SER A 169 18.24 -6.79 4.05
N GLY A 170 19.45 -6.97 4.58
CA GLY A 170 20.68 -6.50 3.95
C GLY A 170 20.71 -4.98 3.84
N ASP A 171 20.93 -4.45 2.64
CA ASP A 171 20.93 -3.00 2.36
C ASP A 171 19.52 -2.43 2.07
N ALA A 172 18.47 -3.25 2.19
CA ALA A 172 17.10 -2.89 1.87
C ALA A 172 16.15 -3.06 3.08
N TRP A 173 14.96 -2.49 2.95
CA TRP A 173 13.84 -2.74 3.85
C TRP A 173 12.90 -3.76 3.23
N GLN A 174 12.38 -4.67 4.05
CA GLN A 174 11.35 -5.61 3.65
C GLN A 174 10.10 -5.43 4.51
N VAL A 175 8.93 -5.47 3.88
CA VAL A 175 7.64 -5.45 4.60
C VAL A 175 7.45 -6.79 5.31
N SER A 176 7.47 -6.79 6.64
CA SER A 176 7.18 -7.97 7.46
C SER A 176 5.69 -8.11 7.76
N SER A 177 4.98 -6.99 7.91
CA SER A 177 3.53 -6.97 8.07
C SER A 177 2.92 -5.75 7.37
N LEU A 178 1.70 -5.90 6.89
CA LEU A 178 0.91 -4.88 6.22
C LEU A 178 -0.54 -5.01 6.68
N GLU A 179 -1.14 -3.91 7.10
CA GLU A 179 -2.56 -3.81 7.42
C GLU A 179 -3.20 -2.72 6.56
N THR A 180 -4.26 -3.09 5.83
CA THR A 180 -5.08 -2.21 5.01
C THR A 180 -6.55 -2.42 5.37
N ARG A 181 -6.94 -2.01 6.59
CA ARG A 181 -8.26 -2.31 7.19
C ARG A 181 -9.45 -1.98 6.28
N ASP A 182 -9.37 -0.86 5.56
CA ASP A 182 -10.40 -0.40 4.62
C ASP A 182 -10.68 -1.42 3.48
N PHE A 183 -9.76 -2.35 3.23
CA PHE A 183 -9.96 -3.47 2.30
C PHE A 183 -10.05 -4.82 3.00
N ASP A 184 -9.21 -5.05 4.00
CA ASP A 184 -9.11 -6.34 4.68
C ASP A 184 -10.41 -6.67 5.43
N GLU A 185 -11.06 -5.68 6.05
CA GLU A 185 -12.32 -5.90 6.78
C GLU A 185 -13.49 -6.22 5.84
N PRO A 186 -13.79 -5.44 4.78
CA PRO A 186 -14.81 -5.82 3.80
C PRO A 186 -14.55 -7.17 3.14
N LEU A 187 -13.29 -7.50 2.85
CA LEU A 187 -12.92 -8.78 2.26
C LEU A 187 -13.15 -9.93 3.24
N ALA A 188 -12.71 -9.80 4.50
CA ALA A 188 -12.93 -10.80 5.53
C ALA A 188 -14.42 -11.01 5.79
N HIS A 189 -15.21 -9.93 5.82
CA HIS A 189 -16.67 -10.03 5.92
C HIS A 189 -17.26 -10.80 4.73
N LEU A 190 -16.84 -10.48 3.50
CA LEU A 190 -17.30 -11.19 2.31
C LEU A 190 -16.94 -12.67 2.37
N GLN A 191 -15.71 -13.01 2.76
CA GLN A 191 -15.26 -14.40 2.95
C GLN A 191 -16.07 -15.14 4.02
N SER A 192 -16.45 -14.45 5.09
CA SER A 192 -17.26 -15.03 6.17
C SER A 192 -18.70 -15.31 5.72
N ILE A 193 -19.31 -14.45 4.90
CA ILE A 193 -20.61 -14.72 4.28
C ILE A 193 -20.47 -15.88 3.28
N ALA A 194 -19.46 -15.83 2.42
CA ALA A 194 -19.19 -16.81 1.37
C ALA A 194 -18.94 -18.23 1.89
N SER A 195 -18.34 -18.35 3.08
CA SER A 195 -18.12 -19.63 3.76
C SER A 195 -19.33 -20.13 4.56
N GLY A 196 -20.40 -19.31 4.69
CA GLY A 196 -21.59 -19.65 5.47
C GLY A 196 -21.41 -19.53 6.98
N VAL A 197 -20.34 -18.87 7.45
CA VAL A 197 -20.09 -18.62 8.89
C VAL A 197 -20.99 -17.50 9.41
N LEU A 198 -21.25 -16.48 8.59
CA LEU A 198 -22.22 -15.42 8.86
C LEU A 198 -23.37 -15.57 7.87
N GLN A 199 -24.57 -15.85 8.38
CA GLN A 199 -25.84 -15.84 7.63
C GLN A 199 -26.65 -14.60 7.97
#